data_AF-A0A6J7PUQ3-F1
#
_entry.id   AF-A0A6J7PUQ3-F1
#
_cell.length_a   1.000
_cell.length_b   1.000
_cell.length_c   1.000
_cell.angle_alpha   90.00
_cell.angle_beta   90.00
_cell.angle_gamma   90.00
#
_symmetry.space_group_name_H-M   'P 1'
#
loop_
_entity.id
_entity.type
_entity.pdbx_description
1 polymer ?
#
loop_
_entity_poly.entity_id
_entity_poly.type
_entity_poly.pdbx_seq_one_letter_code
_entity_poly.pdbx_strand_id
1 'polypeptide(L)' 'MAIARALLRKPSLLVLDEATSSLDSEMESAVLELITGLVPAVTVLVIAHRQSTLDAAHHVVRLEHGRVVAA' A
#
# COMPACT_ATOMS: atom_id res chain seq x y z
N MET A 1 2.34 -11.42 9.05
CA MET A 1 1.08 -11.98 9.63
C MET A 1 -0.16 -11.12 9.35
N ALA A 2 -0.13 -9.79 9.48
CA ALA A 2 -1.33 -8.94 9.31
C ALA A 2 -1.88 -8.89 7.88
N ILE A 3 -1.03 -8.72 6.87
CA ILE A 3 -1.45 -8.63 5.45
C ILE A 3 -2.16 -9.93 5.02
N ALA A 4 -1.56 -11.10 5.28
CA ALA A 4 -2.18 -12.38 4.95
C ALA A 4 -3.59 -12.53 5.57
N ARG A 5 -3.77 -12.14 6.84
CA ARG A 5 -5.09 -12.15 7.50
C ARG A 5 -6.08 -11.17 6.87
N ALA A 6 -5.62 -10.00 6.44
CA ALA A 6 -6.47 -9.04 5.73
C ALA A 6 -6.96 -9.64 4.40
N LEU A 7 -6.07 -10.28 3.64
CA LEU A 7 -6.39 -10.88 2.34
C LEU A 7 -7.31 -12.10 2.43
N LEU A 8 -7.20 -12.90 3.50
CA LEU A 8 -8.11 -14.04 3.72
C LEU A 8 -9.59 -13.64 3.78
N ARG A 9 -9.90 -12.38 4.10
CA ARG A 9 -11.28 -11.86 4.11
C ARG A 9 -11.80 -11.45 2.73
N LYS A 10 -10.99 -11.54 1.69
CA LYS A 10 -11.31 -11.10 0.32
C LYS A 10 -11.88 -9.66 0.30
N PRO A 11 -11.13 -8.69 0.83
CA PRO A 11 -11.63 -7.33 0.97
C PRO A 11 -11.83 -6.68 -0.40
N SER A 12 -12.83 -5.81 -0.53
CA SER A 12 -12.94 -4.88 -1.66
C SER A 12 -12.03 -3.65 -1.50
N LEU A 13 -11.68 -3.30 -0.26
CA LEU A 13 -10.76 -2.22 0.11
C LEU A 13 -9.71 -2.72 1.09
N LEU A 14 -8.45 -2.57 0.74
CA LEU A 14 -7.30 -2.86 1.59
C LEU A 14 -6.63 -1.54 1.99
N VAL A 15 -6.60 -1.24 3.28
CA VAL A 15 -5.89 -0.07 3.85
C VAL A 15 -4.63 -0.56 4.55
N LEU A 16 -3.48 0.01 4.17
CA LEU A 16 -2.17 -0.37 4.67
C LEU A 16 -1.48 0.87 5.27
N ASP A 17 -1.18 0.80 6.56
CA ASP A 17 -0.39 1.80 7.25
C ASP A 17 0.97 1.20 7.60
N GLU A 18 2.05 1.80 7.10
CA GLU A 18 3.44 1.36 7.31
C GLU A 18 3.68 -0.17 7.18
N ALA A 19 2.95 -0.85 6.29
CA ALA A 19 2.85 -2.31 6.30
C ALA A 19 4.15 -3.06 5.94
N THR A 20 5.18 -2.35 5.45
CA THR A 20 6.50 -2.88 5.06
C THR A 20 7.66 -2.32 5.88
N SER A 21 7.42 -1.45 6.87
CA SER A 21 8.50 -0.72 7.57
C SER A 21 9.48 -1.62 8.35
N SER A 22 9.05 -2.83 8.72
CA SER A 22 9.85 -3.83 9.44
C SER A 22 10.42 -4.94 8.56
N LEU A 23 10.25 -4.86 7.23
CA LEU A 23 10.74 -5.85 6.27
C LEU A 23 12.09 -5.42 5.68
N ASP A 24 12.91 -6.42 5.34
CA ASP A 24 14.06 -6.19 4.47
C ASP A 24 13.63 -5.83 3.03
N SER A 25 14.57 -5.37 2.21
CA SER A 25 14.31 -4.88 0.86
C SER A 25 13.75 -5.94 -0.10
N GLU A 26 14.12 -7.20 0.08
CA GLU A 26 13.67 -8.30 -0.77
C GLU A 26 12.21 -8.64 -0.44
N MET A 27 11.92 -8.79 0.85
CA MET A 27 10.56 -9.05 1.34
C MET A 27 9.62 -7.90 1.04
N GLU A 28 10.10 -6.65 1.11
CA GLU A 28 9.30 -5.49 0.71
C GLU A 28 8.94 -5.50 -0.77
N SER A 29 9.90 -5.84 -1.65
CA SER A 29 9.64 -5.94 -3.09
C SER A 29 8.58 -7.00 -3.38
N ALA A 30 8.69 -8.17 -2.74
CA ALA A 30 7.70 -9.23 -2.87
C ALA A 30 6.30 -8.81 -2.36
N VAL A 31 6.22 -8.06 -1.26
CA VAL A 31 4.96 -7.54 -0.74
C VAL A 31 4.37 -6.49 -1.69
N LEU A 32 5.20 -5.62 -2.28
CA LEU A 32 4.75 -4.62 -3.23
C LEU A 32 4.21 -5.26 -4.52
N GLU A 33 4.89 -6.27 -5.05
CA GLU A 33 4.40 -7.07 -6.18
C GLU A 33 3.07 -7.74 -5.87
N LEU A 34 2.94 -8.32 -4.67
CA LEU A 34 1.69 -8.93 -4.24
C LEU A 34 0.56 -7.90 -4.18
N ILE A 35 0.79 -6.73 -3.59
CA ILE A 35 -0.22 -5.68 -3.43
C ILE A 35 -0.65 -5.12 -4.79
N THR A 36 0.32 -4.82 -5.66
CA THR A 36 0.05 -4.30 -7.01
C THR A 36 -0.72 -5.31 -7.86
N GLY A 37 -0.45 -6.61 -7.71
CA GLY A 37 -1.18 -7.70 -8.36
C GLY A 37 -2.63 -7.89 -7.89
N LEU A 38 -3.05 -7.28 -6.77
CA LEU A 38 -4.46 -7.33 -6.33
C LEU A 38 -5.36 -6.40 -7.14
N VAL A 39 -4.79 -5.39 -7.80
CA VAL A 39 -5.52 -4.44 -8.63
C VAL A 39 -5.86 -5.10 -9.97
N PRO A 40 -7.07 -4.90 -10.55
CA PRO A 40 -8.15 -4.02 -10.08
C PRO A 40 -9.19 -4.69 -9.16
N ALA A 41 -9.01 -5.96 -8.82
CA ALA A 41 -9.99 -6.71 -8.04
C ALA A 41 -10.18 -6.12 -6.62
N VAL A 42 -9.15 -5.50 -6.06
CA VAL A 42 -9.16 -4.86 -4.75
C VAL A 42 -8.69 -3.40 -4.88
N THR A 43 -9.43 -2.47 -4.28
CA THR A 43 -8.95 -1.09 -4.11
C THR A 43 -7.92 -1.06 -2.99
N VAL A 44 -6.74 -0.48 -3.24
CA VAL A 44 -5.66 -0.40 -2.26
C VAL A 44 -5.41 1.06 -1.89
N LEU A 45 -5.44 1.36 -0.60
CA LEU A 45 -5.01 2.62 -0.01
C LEU A 45 -3.78 2.36 0.86
N VAL A 46 -2.66 2.98 0.55
CA VAL A 46 -1.41 2.80 1.29
C VAL A 46 -0.86 4.14 1.76
N ILE A 47 -0.43 4.19 3.02
CA ILE A 47 0.36 5.29 3.56
C ILE A 47 1.82 4.99 3.20
N ALA A 48 2.33 5.71 2.21
CA ALA A 48 3.67 5.47 1.66
C ALA A 48 4.73 6.31 2.37
N HIS A 49 5.82 5.68 2.78
CA HIS A 49 7.04 6.33 3.29
C HIS A 49 8.25 6.14 2.37
N ARG A 50 8.07 5.38 1.27
CA ARG A 50 9.12 5.06 0.31
C ARG A 50 8.72 5.44 -1.10
N GLN A 51 9.71 5.83 -1.90
CA GLN A 51 9.51 6.23 -3.29
C GLN A 51 8.96 5.08 -4.14
N SER A 52 9.44 3.84 -3.95
CA SER A 52 8.97 2.66 -4.68
C SER A 52 7.47 2.41 -4.55
N THR A 53 6.89 2.69 -3.37
CA THR A 53 5.44 2.58 -3.15
C THR A 53 4.68 3.69 -3.86
N LEU A 54 5.23 4.91 -3.92
CA LEU A 54 4.66 6.03 -4.66
C LEU A 54 4.68 5.75 -6.17
N ASP A 55 5.79 5.24 -6.69
CA ASP A 55 5.98 4.95 -8.11
C ASP A 55 5.02 3.85 -8.62
N ALA A 56 4.65 2.92 -7.74
CA ALA A 56 3.69 1.86 -8.04
C ALA A 56 2.21 2.29 -7.90
N ALA A 57 1.94 3.48 -7.39
CA ALA A 57 0.57 3.94 -7.14
C ALA A 57 -0.08 4.50 -8.40
N HIS A 58 -1.37 4.17 -8.61
CA HIS A 58 -2.17 4.77 -9.68
C HIS A 58 -2.48 6.25 -9.42
N HIS A 59 -2.62 6.62 -8.15
CA HIS A 59 -2.90 7.98 -7.69
C HIS A 59 -2.08 8.27 -6.44
N VAL A 60 -1.54 9.47 -6.33
CA VAL A 60 -0.73 9.90 -5.18
C VAL A 60 -1.35 11.15 -4.59
N VAL A 61 -1.77 11.06 -3.32
CA VAL A 61 -2.33 12.19 -2.58
C VAL A 61 -1.34 12.62 -1.49
N ARG A 62 -0.97 13.90 -1.49
CA ARG A 62 -0.08 14.49 -0.49
C ARG A 62 -0.89 15.22 0.57
N LEU A 63 -0.68 14.82 1.83
CA LEU A 63 -1.30 15.41 3.01
C LEU A 63 -0.27 16.25 3.79
N GLU A 64 -0.63 17.48 4.16
CA GLU A 64 0.14 18.33 5.06
C GLU A 64 -0.79 19.01 6.07
N HIS A 65 -0.43 18.99 7.35
CA HIS A 65 -1.19 19.65 8.43
C HIS A 65 -2.69 19.32 8.41
N GLY A 66 -3.04 18.06 8.11
CA GLY A 66 -4.43 17.59 8.03
C GLY A 66 -5.20 18.04 6.79
N ARG A 67 -4.53 18.55 5.75
CA ARG A 67 -5.15 18.99 4.49
C ARG A 67 -4.50 18.31 3.29
N VAL A 68 -5.29 18.04 2.26
CA VAL A 68 -4.78 17.61 0.95
C VAL A 68 -4.16 18.81 0.25
N VAL A 69 -2.88 18.72 -0.09
CA VAL A 69 -2.14 19.79 -0.80
C VAL A 69 -1.85 19.42 -2.26
N ALA A 70 -1.90 18.14 -2.62
CA ALA A 70 -1.81 17.64 -4.00
C ALA A 70 -2.54 16.29 -4.13
N ALA A 71 -3.14 16.03 -5.30
CA ALA A 71 -3.85 14.79 -5.63
C ALA A 71 -3.80 14.54 -7.15
#